data_AF-A0AAW7AU00-F1
#
_entry.id   AF-A0AAW7AU00-F1
#
_cell.length_a   1.000
_cell.length_b   1.000
_cell.length_c   1.000
_cell.angle_alpha   90.00
_cell.angle_beta   90.00
_cell.angle_gamma   90.00
#
_symmetry.space_group_name_H-M   'P 1'
#
loop_
_entity.id
_entity.type
_entity.pdbx_description
1 polymer ?
#
loop_
_entity_poly.entity_id
_entity_poly.type
_entity_poly.pdbx_seq_one_letter_code
_entity_poly.pdbx_strand_id
1 'polypeptide(L)' 'MTQNFSFYEPGQFVTHPQCPEWGVGQIQSVVGQRVTINFEHQGKVLVNTALIELVVIE' A
#
# COMPACT_ATOMS: atom_id res chain seq x y z
N MET A 1 2.22 10.62 -23.19
CA MET A 1 2.93 9.63 -22.36
C MET A 1 1.97 9.26 -21.25
N THR A 2 1.42 8.07 -21.32
CA THR A 2 0.23 7.66 -20.57
C THR A 2 0.58 7.55 -19.09
N GLN A 3 -0.05 8.36 -18.26
CA GLN A 3 0.06 8.30 -16.80
C GLN A 3 -0.51 6.94 -16.36
N ASN A 4 0.34 6.05 -15.90
CA ASN A 4 -0.07 4.80 -15.27
C ASN A 4 -0.59 5.17 -13.87
N PHE A 5 -1.84 5.61 -13.76
CA PHE A 5 -2.47 5.80 -12.46
C PHE A 5 -2.81 4.42 -11.90
N SER A 6 -1.83 3.78 -11.26
CA SER A 6 -2.11 2.64 -10.39
C SER A 6 -2.90 3.17 -9.19
N PHE A 7 -4.23 3.07 -9.26
CA PHE A 7 -5.10 3.43 -8.15
C PHE A 7 -5.08 2.30 -7.13
N TYR A 8 -4.73 2.63 -5.88
CA TYR A 8 -4.91 1.71 -4.77
C TYR A 8 -6.39 1.62 -4.41
N GLU A 9 -6.86 0.42 -4.10
CA GLU A 9 -8.23 0.12 -3.74
C GLU A 9 -8.29 -0.74 -2.47
N PRO A 10 -9.29 -0.53 -1.60
CA PRO A 10 -9.53 -1.42 -0.47
C PRO A 10 -9.65 -2.88 -0.92
N GLY A 11 -8.99 -3.78 -0.17
CA GLY A 11 -8.96 -5.21 -0.44
C GLY A 11 -7.70 -5.68 -1.19
N GLN A 12 -7.01 -4.79 -1.92
CA GLN A 12 -5.75 -5.14 -2.59
C GLN A 12 -4.66 -5.53 -1.58
N PHE A 13 -3.85 -6.51 -1.96
CA PHE A 13 -2.67 -6.90 -1.20
C PHE A 13 -1.42 -6.22 -1.76
N VAL A 14 -0.56 -5.76 -0.87
CA VAL A 14 0.63 -4.98 -1.20
C VAL A 14 1.81 -5.37 -0.31
N THR A 15 3.03 -5.06 -0.75
CA THR A 15 4.21 -5.03 0.13
C THR A 15 4.81 -3.61 0.19
N HIS A 16 5.44 -3.29 1.32
CA HIS A 16 6.18 -2.03 1.48
C HIS A 16 7.64 -2.21 1.05
N PRO A 17 8.12 -1.56 -0.03
CA PRO A 17 9.43 -1.87 -0.62
C PRO A 17 10.62 -1.54 0.29
N GLN A 18 10.43 -0.63 1.26
CA GLN A 18 11.47 -0.24 2.22
C GLN A 18 11.36 -0.96 3.57
N CYS A 19 10.29 -1.75 3.78
CA CYS A 19 10.04 -2.46 5.03
C CYS A 19 9.58 -3.90 4.73
N PRO A 20 10.40 -4.72 4.05
CA PRO A 20 10.03 -6.08 3.67
C PRO A 20 9.67 -6.96 4.87
N GLU A 21 10.22 -6.68 6.05
CA GLU A 21 9.94 -7.42 7.29
C GLU A 21 8.50 -7.26 7.79
N TRP A 22 7.77 -6.24 7.33
CA TRP A 22 6.36 -6.04 7.69
C TRP A 22 5.44 -7.10 7.09
N GLY A 23 5.91 -7.83 6.07
CA GLY A 23 5.15 -8.86 5.37
C GLY A 23 4.16 -8.28 4.37
N VAL A 24 3.21 -9.12 3.96
CA VAL A 24 2.10 -8.71 3.09
C VAL A 24 1.14 -7.84 3.89
N GLY A 25 0.59 -6.81 3.26
CA GLY A 25 -0.43 -5.97 3.84
C GLY A 25 -1.66 -5.86 2.97
N GLN A 26 -2.83 -5.81 3.60
CA GLN A 26 -4.09 -5.55 2.90
C GLN A 26 -4.47 -4.08 3.03
N ILE A 27 -4.80 -3.43 1.92
CA ILE A 27 -5.32 -2.06 1.92
C ILE A 27 -6.72 -2.06 2.55
N GLN A 28 -6.88 -1.30 3.63
CA GLN A 28 -8.14 -1.14 4.34
C GLN A 28 -8.92 0.10 3.90
N SER A 29 -8.22 1.19 3.57
CA SER A 29 -8.84 2.42 3.07
C SER A 29 -7.87 3.28 2.28
N VAL A 30 -8.41 4.11 1.39
CA VAL A 30 -7.66 5.06 0.56
C VAL A 30 -8.33 6.42 0.65
N VAL A 31 -7.58 7.44 1.07
CA VAL A 31 -8.03 8.84 1.13
C VAL A 31 -6.99 9.72 0.43
N GLY A 32 -7.20 9.96 -0.86
CA GLY A 32 -6.20 10.59 -1.71
C GLY A 32 -4.92 9.76 -1.75
N GLN A 33 -3.79 10.37 -1.34
CA GLN A 33 -2.48 9.70 -1.27
C GLN A 33 -2.23 8.99 0.07
N ARG A 34 -3.19 9.01 0.99
CA ARG A 34 -3.06 8.33 2.29
C ARG A 34 -3.75 6.99 2.23
N VAL A 35 -2.96 5.92 2.30
CA VAL A 35 -3.43 4.54 2.22
C VAL A 35 -3.24 3.87 3.58
N THR A 36 -4.32 3.40 4.17
CA THR A 36 -4.29 2.62 5.41
C THR A 36 -4.17 1.15 5.05
N ILE A 37 -3.16 0.48 5.59
CA ILE A 37 -2.82 -0.92 5.28
C ILE A 37 -2.71 -1.67 6.60
N ASN A 38 -3.21 -2.90 6.66
CA ASN A 38 -2.93 -3.81 7.75
C ASN A 38 -1.89 -4.85 7.30
N PHE A 39 -0.66 -4.70 7.75
CA PHE A 39 0.46 -5.60 7.47
C PHE A 39 0.48 -6.78 8.46
N GLU A 40 0.90 -7.95 7.99
CA GLU A 40 0.97 -9.20 8.78
C GLU A 40 1.77 -9.05 10.08
N HIS A 41 2.94 -8.43 10.03
CA HIS A 41 3.87 -8.37 11.18
C HIS A 41 3.93 -7.01 11.87
N GLN A 42 3.55 -5.94 11.18
CA GLN A 42 3.59 -4.57 11.70
C GLN A 42 2.21 -4.08 12.18
N GLY A 43 1.13 -4.75 11.76
CA GLY A 43 -0.23 -4.31 12.00
C GLY A 43 -0.62 -3.11 11.13
N LYS A 44 -1.49 -2.25 11.66
CA LYS A 44 -2.08 -1.14 10.91
C LYS A 44 -1.10 0.03 10.75
N VAL A 45 -0.83 0.41 9.50
CA VAL A 45 0.05 1.52 9.13
C VAL A 45 -0.65 2.45 8.14
N LEU A 46 -0.42 3.75 8.27
CA LEU A 46 -0.80 4.75 7.29
C LEU A 46 0.41 5.07 6.41
N VAL A 47 0.31 4.80 5.11
CA VAL A 47 1.36 5.09 4.12
C VAL A 47 0.97 6.30 3.28
N ASN A 48 1.92 7.18 3.03
CA ASN A 48 1.77 8.28 2.08
C ASN A 48 2.32 7.84 0.70
N THR A 49 1.43 7.52 -0.23
CA THR A 49 1.78 6.99 -1.54
C THR A 49 2.31 8.04 -2.53
N ALA A 50 2.36 9.31 -2.10
CA ALA A 50 3.11 10.35 -2.80
C ALA A 50 4.63 10.21 -2.62
N LEU A 51 5.04 9.52 -1.54
CA LEU A 51 6.45 9.35 -1.16
C LEU A 51 6.94 7.94 -1.41
N ILE A 52 6.07 6.95 -1.21
CA ILE A 52 6.38 5.54 -1.35
C ILE A 52 5.35 4.86 -2.26
N GLU A 53 5.78 4.32 -3.38
CA GLU A 53 4.95 3.45 -4.20
C GLU A 53 4.96 2.03 -3.61
N LEU A 54 3.77 1.49 -3.31
CA LEU A 54 3.59 0.14 -2.81
C LEU A 54 3.59 -0.84 -3.99
N VAL A 55 4.09 -2.04 -3.75
CA VAL A 55 4.07 -3.09 -4.78
C VAL A 55 2.80 -3.91 -4.59
N VAL A 56 1.87 -3.81 -5.54
CA VAL A 56 0.65 -4.63 -5.59
C VAL A 56 1.03 -6.07 -5.90
N ILE A 57 0.42 -7.00 -5.17
CA ILE A 57 0.57 -8.45 -5.35
C ILE A 57 -0.71 -8.96 -6.01
N GLU A 58 -0.59 -9.77 -7.07
CA GLU A 58 -1.72 -10.44 -7.74
C GLU A 58 -2.29 -11.61 -6.90
#